data_AF-A0A369P0W9-F1
#
_entry.id   AF-A0A369P0W9-F1
#
_cell.length_a   1.000
_cell.length_b   1.000
_cell.length_c   1.000
_cell.angle_alpha   90.00
_cell.angle_beta   90.00
_cell.angle_gamma   90.00
#
_symmetry.space_group_name_H-M   'P 1'
#
loop_
_entity.id
_entity.type
_entity.pdbx_description
1 polymer ?
#
loop_
_entity_poly.entity_id
_entity_poly.type
_entity_poly.pdbx_seq_one_letter_code
_entity_poly.pdbx_strand_id
1 'polypeptide(L)'
;MREHDMSQQIKEIRKHYGLSQQAFARLLGIGEASITRYEKGIAPTKANANLIRATMIPAFMAGCLERDGDALTPKQRASVEKIVYAEVTFDEGGDVMDTTEIYEITLQQEVLNESAWDIMAQISRARAEAKLKGNDELTIIYDDIEQQIARLVPEILSDSAANQHAIDEIRGQLKGFQQFLSTQLAKAA
;
A
#
# COMPACT_ATOMS: atom_id res chain seq x y z
N MET A 1 -4.91 33.41 14.53
CA MET A 1 -3.98 32.44 13.92
C MET A 1 -2.60 33.08 13.91
N ARG A 2 -1.65 32.55 14.66
CA ARG A 2 -0.26 33.02 14.59
C ARG A 2 0.28 32.57 13.23
N GLU A 3 0.80 33.50 12.42
CA GLU A 3 1.64 33.13 11.28
C GLU A 3 2.76 32.25 11.82
N HIS A 4 2.64 30.93 11.64
CA HIS A 4 3.79 30.06 11.79
C HIS A 4 4.85 30.60 10.83
N ASP A 5 6.05 30.83 11.33
CA ASP A 5 7.17 31.34 10.56
C ASP A 5 7.36 30.47 9.31
N MET A 6 6.96 31.00 8.15
CA MET A 6 7.04 30.31 6.87
C MET A 6 8.48 29.83 6.59
N SER A 7 9.49 30.55 7.09
CA SER A 7 10.89 30.15 6.94
C SER A 7 11.19 28.84 7.66
N GLN A 8 10.54 28.62 8.80
CA GLN A 8 10.68 27.42 9.61
C GLN A 8 9.91 26.25 8.97
N GLN A 9 8.69 26.49 8.47
CA GLN A 9 7.93 25.48 7.74
C GLN A 9 8.67 24.96 6.51
N ILE A 10 9.29 25.85 5.73
CA ILE A 10 10.08 25.45 4.55
C ILE A 10 11.25 24.54 4.96
N LYS A 11 11.93 24.86 6.08
CA LYS A 11 13.01 24.01 6.62
C LYS A 11 12.52 22.65 7.04
N GLU A 12 11.37 22.59 7.70
CA GLU A 12 10.76 21.34 8.18
C GLU A 12 10.38 20.44 7.02
N ILE A 13 9.64 20.95 6.05
CA ILE A 13 9.23 20.22 4.84
C ILE A 13 10.46 19.68 4.09
N ARG A 14 11.50 20.50 3.92
CA ARG A 14 12.71 20.06 3.23
C ARG A 14 13.46 18.97 4.00
N LYS A 15 13.59 19.13 5.32
CA LYS A 15 14.31 18.18 6.18
C LYS A 15 13.57 16.86 6.32
N HIS A 16 12.25 16.89 6.29
CA HIS A 16 11.39 15.70 6.26
C HIS A 16 11.82 14.75 5.14
N TYR A 17 12.02 15.27 3.93
CA TYR A 17 12.54 14.51 2.79
C TYR A 17 14.06 14.32 2.78
N GLY A 18 14.79 14.76 3.81
CA GLY A 18 16.25 14.66 3.87
C GLY A 18 16.99 15.48 2.80
N LEU A 19 16.35 16.47 2.18
CA LEU A 19 16.90 17.21 1.05
C LEU A 19 17.77 18.40 1.49
N SER A 20 18.81 18.72 0.71
CA SER A 20 19.54 19.98 0.84
C SER A 20 18.74 21.14 0.22
N GLN A 21 19.06 22.39 0.56
CA GLN A 21 18.41 23.56 -0.05
C GLN A 21 18.51 23.53 -1.58
N GLN A 22 19.68 23.14 -2.10
CA GLN A 22 19.93 22.98 -3.52
C GLN A 22 19.09 21.88 -4.15
N ALA A 23 19.03 20.70 -3.52
CA ALA A 23 18.28 19.56 -4.03
C ALA A 23 16.77 19.85 -4.06
N PHE A 24 16.25 20.46 -3.00
CA PHE A 24 14.86 20.88 -2.91
C PHE A 24 14.51 21.97 -3.93
N ALA A 25 15.40 22.95 -4.12
CA ALA A 25 15.23 24.00 -5.12
C ALA A 25 15.13 23.42 -6.55
N ARG A 26 16.05 22.52 -6.91
CA ARG A 26 16.08 21.86 -8.22
C ARG A 26 14.83 21.03 -8.47
N LEU A 27 14.41 20.23 -7.48
CA LEU A 27 13.22 19.39 -7.58
C LEU A 27 11.93 20.20 -7.80
N LEU A 28 11.86 21.42 -7.26
CA LEU A 28 10.70 22.31 -7.42
C LEU A 28 10.82 23.30 -8.57
N GLY A 29 11.93 23.30 -9.30
CA GLY A 29 12.21 24.32 -10.33
C GLY A 29 12.32 25.75 -9.77
N ILE A 30 12.60 25.90 -8.47
CA ILE A 30 12.80 27.19 -7.81
C ILE A 30 14.30 27.50 -7.81
N GLY A 31 14.69 28.75 -8.06
CA GLY A 31 16.10 29.15 -7.94
C GLY A 31 16.64 28.92 -6.52
N GLU A 32 17.82 28.33 -6.38
CA GLU A 32 18.45 27.99 -5.09
C GLU A 32 18.55 29.20 -4.14
N ALA A 33 18.96 30.36 -4.68
CA ALA A 33 19.03 31.62 -3.93
C ALA A 33 17.66 32.07 -3.38
N SER A 34 16.55 31.67 -4.01
CA SER A 34 15.21 31.95 -3.50
C SER A 34 14.88 31.06 -2.31
N ILE A 35 15.13 29.75 -2.36
CA ILE A 35 14.94 28.85 -1.20
C ILE A 35 15.79 29.31 0.00
N THR A 36 17.06 29.66 -0.21
CA THR A 36 17.92 30.15 0.88
C THR A 36 17.39 31.45 1.50
N ARG A 37 16.84 32.37 0.70
CA ARG A 37 16.22 33.61 1.22
C ARG A 37 14.95 33.31 2.01
N TYR A 38 14.13 32.37 1.53
CA TYR A 38 12.89 32.01 2.21
C TYR A 38 13.15 31.37 3.57
N GLU A 39 14.12 30.46 3.67
CA GLU A 39 14.54 29.87 4.95
C GLU A 39 15.22 30.87 5.90
N LYS A 40 15.61 32.05 5.42
CA LYS A 40 16.16 33.15 6.23
C LYS A 40 15.11 34.19 6.66
N GLY A 41 13.83 33.97 6.34
CA GLY A 41 12.73 34.83 6.78
C GLY A 41 12.19 35.80 5.72
N ILE A 42 12.73 35.78 4.50
CA ILE A 42 12.15 36.57 3.40
C ILE A 42 10.90 35.87 2.88
N ALA A 43 9.76 36.57 2.82
CA ALA A 43 8.51 35.97 2.37
C ALA A 43 8.59 35.52 0.89
N PRO A 44 8.19 34.26 0.58
CA PRO A 44 8.05 33.81 -0.79
C PRO A 44 6.88 34.50 -1.51
N THR A 45 6.90 34.47 -2.84
CA THR A 45 5.71 34.82 -3.63
C THR A 45 4.58 33.84 -3.33
N LYS A 46 3.32 34.26 -3.53
CA LYS A 46 2.15 33.40 -3.29
C LYS A 46 2.24 32.08 -4.07
N ALA A 47 2.74 32.13 -5.31
CA ALA A 47 2.96 30.96 -6.14
C ALA A 47 4.00 30.00 -5.53
N ASN A 48 5.18 30.51 -5.14
CA ASN A 48 6.24 29.68 -4.54
C ASN A 48 5.83 29.14 -3.16
N ALA A 49 5.09 29.92 -2.37
CA ALA A 49 4.57 29.49 -1.08
C ALA A 49 3.59 28.31 -1.23
N ASN A 50 2.70 28.39 -2.22
CA ASN A 50 1.75 27.32 -2.51
C ASN A 50 2.46 26.07 -3.04
N LEU A 51 3.45 26.25 -3.91
CA LEU A 51 4.24 25.15 -4.45
C LEU A 51 4.98 24.40 -3.33
N ILE A 52 5.64 25.12 -2.42
CA ILE A 52 6.35 24.51 -1.29
C ILE A 52 5.37 23.87 -0.29
N ARG A 53 4.17 24.41 -0.10
CA ARG A 53 3.17 23.74 0.74
C ARG A 53 2.61 22.47 0.08
N ALA A 54 2.43 22.48 -1.22
CA ALA A 54 1.92 21.33 -1.96
C ALA A 54 2.85 20.12 -1.84
N THR A 55 4.15 20.33 -1.61
CA THR A 55 5.08 19.22 -1.37
C THR A 55 4.86 18.48 -0.05
N MET A 56 4.03 18.99 0.87
CA MET A 56 3.57 18.20 2.02
C MET A 56 2.57 17.11 1.62
N ILE A 57 1.97 17.22 0.42
CA ILE A 57 1.07 16.20 -0.12
C ILE A 57 1.97 15.16 -0.79
N PRO A 58 2.03 13.91 -0.29
CA PRO A 58 2.94 12.89 -0.81
C PRO A 58 2.73 12.62 -2.30
N ALA A 59 1.48 12.57 -2.77
CA ALA A 59 1.15 12.40 -4.19
C ALA A 59 1.70 13.53 -5.07
N PHE A 60 1.72 14.77 -4.57
CA PHE A 60 2.33 15.89 -5.28
C PHE A 60 3.86 15.76 -5.34
N MET A 61 4.48 15.29 -4.25
CA MET A 61 5.91 15.03 -4.22
C MET A 61 6.29 13.87 -5.17
N ALA A 62 5.49 12.82 -5.24
CA ALA A 62 5.65 11.72 -6.20
C ALA A 62 5.69 12.25 -7.65
N GLY A 63 4.73 13.11 -8.02
CA GLY A 63 4.72 13.74 -9.34
C GLY A 63 5.92 14.67 -9.60
N CYS A 64 6.51 15.27 -8.56
CA CYS A 64 7.76 16.02 -8.71
C CYS A 64 8.96 15.09 -8.97
N LEU A 65 9.02 13.94 -8.30
CA LEU A 65 10.07 12.94 -8.51
C LEU A 65 10.02 12.30 -9.90
N GLU A 66 8.82 12.06 -10.44
CA GLU A 66 8.67 11.52 -11.79
C GLU A 66 9.19 12.48 -12.86
N ARG A 67 8.91 13.78 -12.72
CA ARG A 67 9.26 14.79 -13.71
C ARG A 67 10.71 15.28 -13.57
N ASP A 68 11.13 15.57 -12.35
CA ASP A 68 12.36 16.32 -12.06
C ASP A 68 13.33 15.54 -11.15
N GLY A 69 13.05 14.26 -10.86
CA GLY A 69 13.85 13.43 -9.95
C GLY A 69 15.28 13.15 -10.43
N ASP A 70 15.55 13.28 -11.73
CA ASP A 70 16.90 13.15 -12.31
C ASP A 70 17.84 14.29 -11.88
N ALA A 71 17.28 15.38 -11.33
CA ALA A 71 18.07 16.45 -10.74
C ALA A 71 18.69 16.09 -9.36
N LEU A 72 18.26 14.96 -8.78
CA LEU A 72 18.76 14.40 -7.53
C LEU A 72 19.81 13.32 -7.79
N THR A 73 20.72 13.11 -6.84
CA THR A 73 21.58 11.92 -6.89
C THR A 73 20.76 10.65 -6.68
N PRO A 74 21.18 9.48 -7.21
CA PRO A 74 20.44 8.23 -7.04
C PRO A 74 20.14 7.89 -5.57
N LYS A 75 21.09 8.17 -4.67
CA LYS A 75 20.92 7.96 -3.22
C LYS A 75 19.88 8.88 -2.61
N GLN A 76 19.84 10.16 -3.03
CA GLN A 76 18.85 11.11 -2.55
C GLN A 76 17.46 10.76 -3.08
N ARG A 77 17.36 10.48 -4.38
CA ARG A 77 16.11 10.08 -5.03
C ARG A 77 15.50 8.85 -4.34
N ALA A 78 16.28 7.78 -4.16
CA ALA A 78 15.81 6.57 -3.48
C ALA A 78 15.35 6.84 -2.04
N SER A 79 16.00 7.77 -1.32
CA SER A 79 15.58 8.14 0.03
C SER A 79 14.26 8.89 0.04
N VAL A 80 14.04 9.82 -0.90
CA VAL A 80 12.77 10.56 -1.00
C VAL A 80 11.66 9.65 -1.50
N GLU A 81 11.93 8.82 -2.51
CA GLU A 81 10.99 7.82 -3.02
C GLU A 81 10.54 6.86 -1.92
N LYS A 82 11.44 6.44 -1.01
CA LYS A 82 11.06 5.62 0.14
C LYS A 82 10.10 6.33 1.09
N ILE A 83 10.33 7.62 1.36
CA ILE A 83 9.47 8.43 2.24
C ILE A 83 8.12 8.67 1.55
N VAL A 84 8.12 9.02 0.27
CA VAL A 84 6.91 9.28 -0.50
C VAL A 84 6.10 8.01 -0.73
N TYR A 85 6.74 6.89 -1.05
CA TYR A 85 6.08 5.60 -1.19
C TYR A 85 5.39 5.20 0.11
N ALA A 86 6.09 5.30 1.25
CA ALA A 86 5.49 5.19 2.56
C ALA A 86 4.26 6.12 2.66
N GLU A 87 4.43 7.43 2.56
CA GLU A 87 3.34 8.36 2.81
C GLU A 87 2.17 8.33 1.81
N VAL A 88 2.38 7.91 0.56
CA VAL A 88 1.33 7.72 -0.44
C VAL A 88 0.57 6.40 -0.22
N THR A 89 1.27 5.32 0.15
CA THR A 89 0.62 4.04 0.49
C THR A 89 -0.17 4.10 1.79
N PHE A 90 0.10 5.11 2.64
CA PHE A 90 -0.57 5.33 3.93
C PHE A 90 -1.76 6.34 3.92
N ASP A 91 -2.22 6.88 2.77
CA ASP A 91 -3.22 8.00 2.72
C ASP A 91 -4.63 7.66 2.17
N GLU A 92 -5.01 6.40 1.96
CA GLU A 92 -6.40 6.08 1.55
C GLU A 92 -7.39 5.85 2.71
N GLY A 93 -6.99 5.98 3.98
CA GLY A 93 -7.87 5.60 5.10
C GLY A 93 -7.74 6.34 6.43
N GLY A 94 -6.76 7.23 6.63
CA GLY A 94 -6.73 8.11 7.79
C GLY A 94 -6.46 7.49 9.17
N ASP A 95 -5.96 6.25 9.27
CA ASP A 95 -5.36 5.73 10.51
C ASP A 95 -3.90 5.30 10.26
N VAL A 96 -3.02 5.74 11.16
CA VAL A 96 -1.56 5.56 11.09
C VAL A 96 -1.22 4.11 11.39
N MET A 97 -0.76 3.38 10.38
CA MET A 97 -0.29 2.02 10.53
C MET A 97 1.14 2.02 11.07
N ASP A 98 1.34 1.68 12.35
CA ASP A 98 2.70 1.53 12.92
C ASP A 98 3.51 0.50 12.14
N THR A 99 4.84 0.57 12.19
CA THR A 99 5.74 -0.50 11.72
C THR A 99 5.31 -1.88 12.20
N THR A 100 4.78 -1.97 13.43
CA THR A 100 4.14 -3.17 13.98
C THR A 100 2.97 -3.64 13.12
N GLU A 101 2.08 -2.74 12.73
CA GLU A 101 0.89 -3.06 11.92
C GLU A 101 1.25 -3.45 10.49
N ILE A 102 2.32 -2.89 9.90
CA ILE A 102 2.88 -3.35 8.62
C ILE A 102 3.37 -4.80 8.74
N TYR A 103 4.14 -5.11 9.79
CA TYR A 103 4.59 -6.48 10.04
C TYR A 103 3.40 -7.41 10.29
N GLU A 104 2.40 -6.99 11.07
CA GLU A 104 1.18 -7.75 11.32
C GLU A 104 0.42 -8.04 10.03
N ILE A 105 0.32 -7.08 9.12
CA ILE A 105 -0.32 -7.27 7.82
C ILE A 105 0.44 -8.28 6.97
N THR A 106 1.77 -8.16 6.87
CA THR A 106 2.56 -9.15 6.12
C THR A 106 2.44 -10.55 6.72
N LEU A 107 2.40 -10.66 8.05
CA LEU A 107 2.18 -11.93 8.73
C LEU A 107 0.76 -12.46 8.46
N GLN A 108 -0.25 -11.59 8.48
CA GLN A 108 -1.63 -11.97 8.15
C GLN A 108 -1.74 -12.44 6.70
N GLN A 109 -1.03 -11.84 5.75
CA GLN A 109 -0.95 -12.29 4.36
C GLN A 109 -0.29 -13.68 4.25
N GLU A 110 0.81 -13.94 4.98
CA GLU A 110 1.44 -15.26 5.03
C GLU A 110 0.48 -16.33 5.58
N VAL A 111 -0.17 -16.05 6.71
CA VAL A 111 -1.16 -16.95 7.33
C VAL A 111 -2.35 -17.19 6.41
N LEU A 112 -2.83 -16.15 5.71
CA LEU A 112 -3.91 -16.27 4.74
C LEU A 112 -3.51 -17.09 3.53
N ASN A 113 -2.31 -16.90 3.01
CA ASN A 113 -1.80 -17.68 1.89
C ASN A 113 -1.68 -19.16 2.27
N GLU A 114 -1.16 -19.49 3.45
CA GLU A 114 -1.13 -20.87 3.96
C GLU A 114 -2.55 -21.44 4.09
N SER A 115 -3.48 -20.67 4.67
CA SER A 115 -4.88 -21.06 4.82
C SER A 115 -5.56 -21.31 3.48
N ALA A 116 -5.30 -20.47 2.47
CA ALA A 116 -5.83 -20.62 1.12
C ALA A 116 -5.38 -21.94 0.49
N TRP A 117 -4.09 -22.29 0.63
CA TRP A 117 -3.54 -23.55 0.13
C TRP A 117 -4.08 -24.78 0.86
N ASP A 118 -4.27 -24.70 2.18
CA ASP A 118 -4.87 -25.81 2.93
C ASP A 118 -6.33 -26.03 2.51
N ILE A 119 -7.13 -24.96 2.39
CA ILE A 119 -8.52 -25.05 1.90
C ILE A 119 -8.55 -25.60 0.47
N MET A 120 -7.67 -25.11 -0.41
CA MET A 120 -7.51 -25.65 -1.78
C MET A 120 -7.28 -27.16 -1.74
N ALA A 121 -6.36 -27.63 -0.89
CA ALA A 121 -6.07 -29.06 -0.77
C ALA A 121 -7.27 -29.86 -0.24
N GLN A 122 -8.03 -29.32 0.72
CA GLN A 122 -9.25 -29.96 1.25
C GLN A 122 -10.35 -30.05 0.20
N ILE A 123 -10.64 -28.96 -0.52
CA ILE A 123 -11.61 -28.92 -1.61
C ILE A 123 -11.20 -29.89 -2.71
N SER A 124 -9.91 -29.97 -3.04
CA SER A 124 -9.43 -30.89 -4.08
C SER A 124 -9.66 -32.35 -3.74
N ARG A 125 -9.41 -32.73 -2.48
CA ARG A 125 -9.75 -34.06 -1.98
C ARG A 125 -11.26 -34.32 -2.05
N ALA A 126 -12.09 -33.35 -1.64
CA ALA A 126 -13.54 -33.47 -1.68
C ALA A 126 -14.08 -33.60 -3.12
N ARG A 127 -13.49 -32.87 -4.08
CA ARG A 127 -13.81 -33.01 -5.52
C ARG A 127 -13.49 -34.40 -6.04
N ALA A 128 -12.31 -34.94 -5.70
CA ALA A 128 -11.93 -36.29 -6.09
C ALA A 128 -12.91 -37.34 -5.54
N GLU A 129 -13.34 -37.19 -4.29
CA GLU A 129 -14.34 -38.08 -3.67
C GLU A 129 -15.74 -37.94 -4.31
N ALA A 130 -16.20 -36.72 -4.56
CA ALA A 130 -17.47 -36.47 -5.23
C ALA A 130 -17.51 -37.11 -6.62
N LYS A 131 -16.41 -36.99 -7.37
CA LYS A 131 -16.24 -37.63 -8.69
C LYS A 131 -16.29 -39.15 -8.61
N LEU A 132 -15.64 -39.76 -7.61
CA LEU A 132 -15.70 -41.21 -7.39
C LEU A 132 -17.11 -41.71 -7.07
N LYS A 133 -17.91 -40.89 -6.36
CA LYS A 133 -19.31 -41.19 -6.03
C LYS A 133 -20.29 -40.84 -7.18
N GLY A 134 -19.80 -40.32 -8.30
CA GLY A 134 -20.64 -39.90 -9.44
C GLY A 134 -21.51 -38.67 -9.15
N ASN A 135 -21.12 -37.83 -8.19
CA ASN A 135 -21.81 -36.59 -7.88
C ASN A 135 -21.24 -35.44 -8.72
N ASP A 136 -21.74 -35.32 -9.95
CA ASP A 136 -21.27 -34.32 -10.91
C ASP A 136 -21.54 -32.88 -10.45
N GLU A 137 -22.65 -32.65 -9.74
CA GLU A 137 -23.01 -31.33 -9.19
C GLU A 137 -21.97 -30.81 -8.21
N LEU A 138 -21.62 -31.61 -7.19
CA LEU A 138 -20.57 -31.23 -6.23
C LEU A 138 -19.19 -31.15 -6.88
N THR A 139 -18.93 -32.00 -7.89
CA THR A 139 -17.65 -31.96 -8.63
C THR A 139 -17.46 -30.61 -9.31
N ILE A 140 -18.49 -30.08 -9.98
CA ILE A 140 -18.45 -28.77 -10.64
C ILE A 140 -18.31 -27.64 -9.61
N ILE A 141 -19.06 -27.71 -8.50
CA ILE A 141 -19.00 -26.67 -7.45
C ILE A 141 -17.59 -26.61 -6.84
N TYR A 142 -16.99 -27.76 -6.51
CA TYR A 142 -15.64 -27.79 -5.95
C TYR A 142 -14.59 -27.33 -6.96
N ASP A 143 -14.75 -27.64 -8.26
CA ASP A 143 -13.86 -27.12 -9.31
C ASP A 143 -13.89 -25.59 -9.39
N ASP A 144 -15.09 -24.99 -9.33
CA ASP A 144 -15.24 -23.54 -9.34
C ASP A 144 -14.60 -22.90 -8.10
N ILE A 145 -14.79 -23.50 -6.91
CA ILE A 145 -14.13 -23.03 -5.68
C ILE A 145 -12.60 -23.10 -5.82
N GLU A 146 -12.03 -24.18 -6.38
CA GLU A 146 -10.58 -24.25 -6.64
C GLU A 146 -10.12 -23.10 -7.55
N GLN A 147 -10.87 -22.81 -8.63
CA GLN A 147 -10.52 -21.71 -9.54
C GLN A 147 -10.60 -20.34 -8.85
N GLN A 148 -11.58 -20.12 -7.98
CA GLN A 148 -11.69 -18.89 -7.19
C GLN A 148 -10.51 -18.74 -6.23
N ILE A 149 -10.14 -19.79 -5.49
CA ILE A 149 -8.97 -19.76 -4.61
C ILE A 149 -7.68 -19.50 -5.41
N ALA A 150 -7.53 -20.09 -6.60
CA ALA A 150 -6.37 -19.87 -7.46
C ALA A 150 -6.22 -18.41 -7.93
N ARG A 151 -7.33 -17.66 -8.03
CA ARG A 151 -7.32 -16.22 -8.35
C ARG A 151 -6.99 -15.37 -7.13
N LEU A 152 -7.44 -15.78 -5.95
CA LEU A 152 -7.19 -15.05 -4.70
C LEU A 152 -5.73 -15.14 -4.23
N VAL A 153 -5.04 -16.26 -4.47
CA VAL A 153 -3.65 -16.44 -4.01
C VAL A 153 -2.69 -15.33 -4.49
N PRO A 154 -2.65 -14.98 -5.79
CA PRO A 154 -1.88 -13.82 -6.25
C PRO A 154 -2.31 -12.49 -5.60
N GLU A 155 -3.60 -12.32 -5.32
CA GLU A 155 -4.14 -11.09 -4.72
C GLU A 155 -3.72 -10.96 -3.24
N ILE A 156 -3.68 -12.06 -2.47
CA ILE A 156 -3.22 -12.07 -1.06
C ILE A 156 -1.80 -11.51 -0.92
N LEU A 157 -0.93 -11.80 -1.88
CA LEU A 157 0.49 -11.42 -1.87
C LEU A 157 0.76 -10.08 -2.60
N SER A 158 -0.29 -9.42 -3.08
CA SER A 158 -0.18 -8.19 -3.87
C SER A 158 -0.22 -6.94 -2.99
N ASP A 159 0.30 -5.83 -3.53
CA ASP A 159 0.23 -4.52 -2.88
C ASP A 159 -1.23 -4.04 -2.67
N SER A 160 -2.19 -4.53 -3.48
CA SER A 160 -3.62 -4.24 -3.28
C SER A 160 -4.21 -4.86 -2.02
N ALA A 161 -3.56 -5.87 -1.44
CA ALA A 161 -3.93 -6.46 -0.14
C ALA A 161 -3.12 -5.88 1.04
N ALA A 162 -2.41 -4.76 0.84
CA ALA A 162 -1.60 -4.11 1.88
C ALA A 162 -2.43 -3.27 2.88
N ASN A 163 -3.74 -3.54 3.01
CA ASN A 163 -4.61 -2.91 3.99
C ASN A 163 -5.52 -3.94 4.67
N GLN A 164 -5.92 -3.65 5.91
CA GLN A 164 -6.68 -4.57 6.75
C GLN A 164 -8.05 -4.95 6.14
N HIS A 165 -8.71 -4.01 5.45
CA HIS A 165 -10.01 -4.27 4.83
C HIS A 165 -9.93 -5.35 3.74
N ALA A 166 -8.96 -5.25 2.83
CA ALA A 166 -8.75 -6.25 1.77
C ALA A 166 -8.41 -7.63 2.36
N ILE A 167 -7.59 -7.66 3.41
CA ILE A 167 -7.24 -8.89 4.16
C ILE A 167 -8.48 -9.54 4.76
N ASP A 168 -9.34 -8.75 5.41
CA ASP A 168 -10.57 -9.25 6.04
C ASP A 168 -11.60 -9.74 5.01
N GLU A 169 -11.68 -9.09 3.85
CA GLU A 169 -12.53 -9.53 2.75
C GLU A 169 -12.09 -10.91 2.22
N ILE A 170 -10.81 -11.06 1.89
CA ILE A 170 -10.27 -12.34 1.41
C ILE A 170 -10.43 -13.44 2.48
N ARG A 171 -10.16 -13.11 3.75
CA ARG A 171 -10.39 -14.01 4.89
C ARG A 171 -11.85 -14.47 4.96
N GLY A 172 -12.79 -13.55 4.74
CA GLY A 172 -14.22 -13.84 4.70
C GLY A 172 -14.59 -14.81 3.58
N GLN A 173 -14.04 -14.62 2.39
CA GLN A 173 -14.25 -15.50 1.24
C GLN A 173 -13.73 -16.92 1.50
N LEU A 174 -12.48 -17.05 1.96
CA LEU A 174 -11.88 -18.34 2.32
C LEU A 174 -12.69 -19.08 3.39
N LYS A 175 -13.13 -18.36 4.43
CA LYS A 175 -14.00 -18.93 5.47
C LYS A 175 -15.34 -19.40 4.91
N GLY A 176 -15.90 -18.67 3.94
CA GLY A 176 -17.10 -19.08 3.21
C GLY A 176 -16.92 -20.43 2.50
N PHE A 177 -15.83 -20.60 1.77
CA PHE A 177 -15.52 -21.88 1.10
C PHE A 177 -15.34 -23.02 2.10
N GLN A 178 -14.62 -22.78 3.19
CA GLN A 178 -14.42 -23.78 4.23
C GLN A 178 -15.74 -24.18 4.91
N GLN A 179 -16.63 -23.21 5.17
CA GLN A 179 -17.94 -23.47 5.77
C GLN A 179 -18.87 -24.23 4.82
N PHE A 180 -18.79 -23.96 3.51
CA PHE A 180 -19.50 -24.74 2.51
C PHE A 180 -19.05 -26.21 2.56
N LEU A 181 -17.73 -26.45 2.53
CA LEU A 181 -17.17 -27.80 2.59
C LEU A 181 -17.59 -28.54 3.87
N SER A 182 -17.46 -27.90 5.04
CA SER A 182 -17.83 -28.53 6.33
C SER A 182 -19.31 -28.92 6.38
N THR A 183 -20.19 -28.09 5.80
CA THR A 183 -21.63 -28.37 5.70
C THR A 183 -21.91 -29.57 4.80
N GLN A 184 -21.18 -29.73 3.69
CA GLN A 184 -21.34 -30.90 2.81
C GLN A 184 -20.82 -32.18 3.46
N LEU A 185 -19.67 -32.12 4.15
CA LEU A 185 -19.13 -33.26 4.88
C LEU A 185 -20.07 -33.71 6.01
N ALA A 186 -20.68 -32.78 6.74
CA ALA A 186 -21.64 -33.08 7.79
C ALA A 186 -22.93 -33.76 7.26
N LYS A 187 -23.34 -33.47 6.02
CA LYS A 187 -24.48 -34.16 5.37
C LYS A 187 -24.15 -35.57 4.89
N ALA A 188 -22.86 -35.87 4.72
CA ALA A 188 -22.38 -37.15 4.20
C ALA A 188 -21.97 -38.14 5.31
N ALA A 189 -21.92 -37.69 6.57
CA ALA A 189 -21.65 -38.50 7.77
C ALA A 189 -22.95 -39.05 8.38
#